data_AF-A0AAN6G738-F1
#
_entry.id   AF-A0AAN6G738-F1
#
_cell.length_a   1.000
_cell.length_b   1.000
_cell.length_c   1.000
_cell.angle_alpha   90.00
_cell.angle_beta   90.00
_cell.angle_gamma   90.00
#
_symmetry.space_group_name_H-M   'P 1'
#
loop_
_entity.id
_entity.type
_entity.pdbx_description
1 polymer ?
#
loop_
_entity_poly.entity_id
_entity_poly.type
_entity_poly.pdbx_seq_one_letter_code
_entity_poly.pdbx_strand_id
1 'polypeptide(L)'
;MDDTLYCNWLKCRKPLHIHGQAVVTTCSHIFCVSCANELFGANKSCPACEATLDRPDDVVISSLNPSTDYRTSVLAGLAPSITMEVATRSISFWTYQKSQEVIAAVQL
;
A
#
# COMPACT_ATOMS: atom_id res chain seq x y z
N MET A 1 9.79 -5.93 -16.70
CA MET A 1 9.14 -4.68 -16.25
C MET A 1 9.33 -4.61 -14.75
N ASP A 2 9.62 -3.43 -14.22
CA ASP A 2 9.75 -3.19 -12.77
C ASP A 2 8.38 -3.36 -12.09
N ASP A 3 8.05 -4.60 -11.72
CA ASP A 3 6.87 -4.96 -10.92
C ASP A 3 7.07 -4.56 -9.45
N THR A 4 7.43 -3.30 -9.23
CA THR A 4 7.56 -2.71 -7.90
C THR A 4 6.66 -1.50 -7.78
N LEU A 5 6.08 -1.32 -6.60
CA LEU A 5 5.49 -0.05 -6.22
C LEU A 5 6.58 0.88 -5.67
N TYR A 6 6.34 2.19 -5.76
CA TYR A 6 7.26 3.21 -5.22
C TYR A 6 6.60 4.00 -4.10
N CYS A 7 7.39 4.44 -3.13
CA CYS A 7 6.92 5.25 -2.01
C CYS A 7 6.10 6.45 -2.51
N ASN A 8 4.88 6.64 -1.99
CA ASN A 8 3.98 7.73 -2.38
C ASN A 8 4.38 9.09 -1.79
N TRP A 9 5.40 9.15 -0.93
CA TRP A 9 6.05 10.41 -0.60
C TRP A 9 6.90 10.89 -1.78
N LEU A 10 6.48 12.01 -2.38
CA LEU A 10 7.08 12.54 -3.62
C LEU A 10 8.58 12.88 -3.49
N LYS A 11 9.06 13.22 -2.29
CA LYS A 11 10.50 13.46 -2.07
C LYS A 11 11.34 12.19 -1.91
N CYS A 12 10.70 11.03 -1.70
CA CYS A 12 11.40 9.75 -1.49
C CYS A 12 11.37 8.88 -2.74
N ARG A 13 10.18 8.52 -3.24
CA ARG A 13 9.95 7.69 -4.43
C ARG A 13 10.79 6.40 -4.54
N LYS A 14 11.37 5.88 -3.44
CA LYS A 14 12.17 4.66 -3.50
C LYS A 14 11.29 3.44 -3.81
N PRO A 15 11.82 2.45 -4.56
CA PRO A 15 11.10 1.21 -4.81
C PRO A 15 10.91 0.43 -3.51
N LEU A 16 9.72 -0.11 -3.29
CA LEU A 16 9.31 -0.67 -2.00
C LEU A 16 9.70 -2.14 -1.80
N HIS A 17 9.99 -2.87 -2.89
CA HIS A 17 10.41 -4.27 -2.79
C HIS A 17 11.74 -4.46 -2.03
N ILE A 18 12.61 -3.44 -1.97
CA ILE A 18 13.95 -3.51 -1.37
C ILE A 18 13.92 -4.05 0.07
N HIS A 19 12.93 -3.64 0.86
CA HIS A 19 12.80 -4.05 2.26
C HIS A 19 11.72 -5.12 2.49
N GLY A 20 11.05 -5.58 1.43
CA GLY A 20 9.98 -6.59 1.51
C GLY A 20 8.74 -6.17 2.31
N GLN A 21 8.70 -4.94 2.83
CA GLN A 21 7.62 -4.40 3.64
C GLN A 21 7.34 -2.94 3.29
N ALA A 22 6.08 -2.55 3.44
CA ALA A 22 5.61 -1.19 3.24
C ALA A 22 4.44 -0.88 4.18
N VAL A 23 4.14 0.40 4.38
CA VAL A 23 2.92 0.84 5.06
C VAL A 23 1.87 1.17 4.01
N VAL A 24 0.72 0.49 4.09
CA VAL A 24 -0.41 0.65 3.18
C VAL A 24 -1.55 1.33 3.94
N THR A 25 -2.29 2.18 3.23
CA THR A 25 -3.43 2.92 3.79
C THR A 25 -4.74 2.57 3.08
N THR A 26 -5.87 2.75 3.78
CA THR A 26 -7.21 2.58 3.21
C THR A 26 -7.57 3.66 2.18
N CYS A 27 -6.87 4.80 2.19
CA CYS A 27 -6.98 5.86 1.18
C CYS A 27 -6.16 5.58 -0.10
N SER A 28 -5.77 4.33 -0.33
CA SER A 28 -5.05 3.87 -1.53
C SER A 28 -3.62 4.40 -1.69
N HIS A 29 -2.94 4.82 -0.60
CA HIS A 29 -1.53 5.21 -0.63
C HIS A 29 -0.61 4.19 0.04
N ILE A 30 0.63 4.09 -0.44
CA ILE A 30 1.68 3.20 0.07
C ILE A 30 3.00 3.93 0.32
N PHE A 31 3.64 3.65 1.44
CA PHE A 31 4.87 4.30 1.87
C PHE A 31 5.91 3.27 2.28
N CYS A 32 7.19 3.61 2.17
CA CYS A 32 8.20 2.84 2.87
C CYS A 32 8.07 3.04 4.38
N VAL A 33 8.52 2.04 5.15
CA VAL A 33 8.44 2.07 6.62
C VAL A 33 9.11 3.31 7.21
N SER A 34 10.27 3.71 6.68
CA SER A 34 11.01 4.89 7.19
C SER A 34 10.21 6.18 7.03
N CYS A 35 9.65 6.46 5.85
CA CYS A 35 8.82 7.64 5.64
C CYS A 35 7.52 7.57 6.43
N ALA A 36 6.93 6.38 6.57
CA ALA A 36 5.71 6.24 7.35
C ALA A 36 5.93 6.60 8.82
N ASN A 37 7.02 6.10 9.44
CA ASN A 37 7.36 6.41 10.83
C ASN A 37 7.65 7.90 11.06
N GLU A 38 8.18 8.59 10.05
CA GLU A 38 8.50 10.02 10.15
C GLU A 38 7.28 10.92 9.88
N LEU A 39 6.43 10.55 8.92
CA LEU A 39 5.41 11.45 8.38
C LEU A 39 4.01 11.20 8.96
N PHE A 40 3.68 9.98 9.38
CA PHE A 40 2.42 9.74 10.09
C PHE A 40 2.56 10.28 11.52
N GLY A 41 2.16 11.55 11.69
CA GLY A 41 2.11 12.21 12.99
C GLY A 41 0.97 11.69 13.88
N ALA A 42 0.83 12.29 15.06
CA ALA A 42 -0.19 11.91 16.05
C ALA A 42 -1.63 11.94 15.51
N ASN A 43 -1.92 12.84 14.57
CA ASN A 43 -3.26 13.02 13.98
C ASN A 43 -3.57 12.02 12.86
N LYS A 44 -2.65 11.10 12.54
CA LYS A 44 -2.82 10.04 11.52
C LYS A 44 -3.43 10.57 10.21
N SER A 45 -2.91 11.67 9.67
CA SER A 45 -3.29 12.15 8.34
C SER A 45 -2.39 11.53 7.28
N CYS A 46 -2.95 11.13 6.15
CA CYS A 46 -2.17 10.61 5.03
C CYS A 46 -1.20 11.67 4.49
N PRO A 47 0.12 11.41 4.41
CA PRO A 47 1.09 12.38 3.89
C PRO A 47 0.96 12.69 2.39
N ALA A 48 0.16 11.92 1.65
CA ALA A 48 0.00 12.08 0.21
C ALA A 48 -1.31 12.79 -0.19
N CYS A 49 -2.40 12.59 0.55
CA CYS A 49 -3.72 13.14 0.21
C CYS A 49 -4.47 13.79 1.37
N GLU A 50 -3.84 13.89 2.55
CA GLU A 50 -4.38 14.54 3.76
C GLU A 50 -5.65 13.89 4.33
N ALA A 51 -6.08 12.74 3.80
CA ALA A 51 -7.18 11.96 4.37
C ALA A 51 -6.90 11.63 5.84
N THR A 52 -7.92 11.76 6.69
CA THR A 52 -7.86 11.36 8.11
C THR A 52 -7.97 9.83 8.20
N LEU A 53 -7.03 9.20 8.90
CA LEU A 53 -6.91 7.74 9.05
C LEU A 53 -7.00 7.35 10.53
N ASP A 54 -8.18 7.55 11.12
CA ASP A 54 -8.44 7.39 12.55
C ASP A 54 -8.86 5.97 12.95
N ARG A 55 -9.14 5.08 11.99
CA ARG A 55 -9.57 3.70 12.26
C ARG A 55 -8.36 2.78 12.50
N PRO A 56 -8.55 1.68 13.24
CA PRO A 56 -7.46 0.75 13.56
C PRO A 56 -6.73 0.20 12.33
N ASP A 57 -7.47 -0.07 11.24
CA ASP A 57 -6.95 -0.71 10.04
C ASP A 57 -6.62 0.28 8.91
N ASP A 58 -6.69 1.59 9.16
CA ASP A 58 -6.44 2.59 8.13
C ASP A 58 -4.96 2.70 7.73
N VAL A 59 -4.06 2.24 8.59
CA VAL A 59 -2.61 2.26 8.38
C VAL A 59 -2.02 0.93 8.85
N VAL A 60 -1.57 0.11 7.91
CA VAL A 60 -1.05 -1.24 8.21
C VAL A 60 0.33 -1.45 7.60
N ILE A 61 1.22 -2.10 8.35
CA ILE A 61 2.48 -2.63 7.79
C ILE A 61 2.15 -3.91 7.05
N SER A 62 2.42 -3.94 5.76
CA SER A 62 2.18 -5.08 4.88
C SER A 62 3.49 -5.67 4.37
N SER A 63 3.55 -7.00 4.30
CA SER A 63 4.59 -7.70 3.55
C SER A 63 4.27 -7.67 2.07
N LEU A 64 5.24 -7.31 1.24
CA LEU A 64 5.10 -7.27 -0.22
C LEU A 64 5.38 -8.63 -0.88
N ASN A 65 5.95 -9.57 -0.12
CA ASN A 65 6.20 -10.94 -0.57
C ASN A 65 6.01 -11.91 0.61
N PRO A 66 4.77 -12.09 1.10
CA PRO A 66 4.49 -13.01 2.20
C PRO A 66 4.74 -14.46 1.81
N SER A 67 5.03 -15.32 2.79
CA SER A 67 5.22 -16.75 2.55
C SER A 67 3.96 -17.40 1.95
N THR A 68 4.14 -18.54 1.27
CA THR A 68 3.00 -19.33 0.76
C THR A 68 2.02 -19.69 1.88
N ASP A 69 2.53 -20.15 3.01
CA ASP A 69 1.69 -20.53 4.15
C ASP A 69 0.89 -19.35 4.70
N TYR A 70 1.48 -18.15 4.74
CA TYR A 70 0.76 -16.94 5.16
C TYR A 70 -0.34 -16.55 4.16
N ARG A 71 -0.06 -16.65 2.86
CA ARG A 71 -1.06 -16.39 1.80
C ARG A 71 -2.24 -17.36 1.90
N THR A 72 -1.96 -18.63 2.21
CA THR A 72 -3.01 -19.63 2.43
C THR A 72 -3.78 -19.35 3.72
N SER A 73 -3.09 -19.05 4.83
CA SER A 73 -3.74 -18.89 6.14
C SER A 73 -4.62 -17.64 6.22
N VAL A 74 -4.22 -16.52 5.59
CA VAL A 74 -4.98 -15.26 5.66
C VAL A 74 -6.33 -15.32 4.94
N LEU A 75 -6.47 -16.19 3.94
CA LEU A 75 -7.72 -16.38 3.20
C LEU A 75 -8.51 -17.63 3.65
N ALA A 76 -7.88 -18.56 4.35
CA ALA A 76 -8.52 -19.79 4.81
C ALA A 76 -9.67 -19.48 5.78
N GLY A 77 -10.85 -20.03 5.50
CA GLY A 77 -12.05 -19.85 6.33
C GLY A 77 -12.94 -18.65 5.96
N LEU A 78 -12.52 -17.81 5.01
CA LEU A 78 -13.36 -16.73 4.49
C LEU A 78 -14.40 -17.26 3.50
N ALA A 79 -15.57 -16.63 3.47
CA ALA A 79 -16.58 -16.92 2.46
C ALA A 79 -16.06 -16.52 1.05
N PRO A 80 -16.46 -17.24 -0.03
CA PRO A 80 -15.99 -16.93 -1.38
C PRO A 80 -16.20 -15.48 -1.82
N SER A 81 -17.29 -14.85 -1.38
CA SER A 81 -17.58 -13.43 -1.68
C SER A 81 -16.53 -12.49 -1.07
N ILE A 82 -16.11 -12.73 0.17
CA ILE A 82 -15.10 -11.93 0.86
C ILE A 82 -13.73 -12.12 0.19
N THR A 83 -13.37 -13.35 -0.16
CA THR A 83 -12.11 -13.63 -0.88
C THR A 83 -12.06 -12.88 -2.21
N MET A 84 -13.15 -12.88 -2.97
CA MET A 84 -13.22 -12.17 -4.25
C MET A 84 -13.17 -10.65 -4.08
N GLU A 85 -13.80 -10.12 -3.03
CA GLU A 85 -13.73 -8.71 -2.69
C GLU A 85 -12.29 -8.29 -2.38
N VAL A 86 -11.59 -9.04 -1.51
CA VAL A 86 -10.18 -8.76 -1.16
C VAL A 86 -9.29 -8.79 -2.40
N ALA A 87 -9.44 -9.80 -3.26
CA ALA A 87 -8.67 -9.91 -4.50
C ALA A 87 -8.92 -8.71 -5.43
N THR A 88 -10.20 -8.33 -5.62
CA THR A 88 -10.57 -7.20 -6.46
C THR A 88 -9.98 -5.89 -5.93
N ARG A 89 -10.09 -5.64 -4.62
CA ARG A 89 -9.51 -4.44 -3.98
C ARG A 89 -7.99 -4.40 -4.11
N SER A 90 -7.32 -5.54 -3.94
CA SER A 90 -5.86 -5.65 -4.13
C SER A 90 -5.44 -5.30 -5.56
N ILE A 91 -6.17 -5.80 -6.56
CA ILE A 91 -5.90 -5.49 -7.98
C ILE A 91 -6.15 -4.01 -8.25
N SER A 92 -7.29 -3.47 -7.82
CA SER A 92 -7.61 -2.04 -7.99
C SER A 92 -6.56 -1.13 -7.36
N PHE A 93 -6.05 -1.49 -6.18
CA PHE A 93 -4.97 -0.76 -5.53
C PHE A 93 -3.71 -0.74 -6.40
N TRP A 94 -3.28 -1.91 -6.88
CA TRP A 94 -2.09 -2.02 -7.74
C TRP A 94 -2.25 -1.22 -9.03
N THR A 95 -3.39 -1.37 -9.72
CA THR A 95 -3.69 -0.63 -10.95
C THR A 95 -3.67 0.87 -10.70
N TYR A 96 -4.30 1.34 -9.62
CA TYR A 96 -4.29 2.77 -9.25
C TYR A 96 -2.86 3.29 -9.09
N GLN A 97 -2.02 2.58 -8.33
CA GLN A 97 -0.62 2.97 -8.11
C GLN A 97 0.17 3.06 -9.44
N LYS A 98 -0.02 2.08 -10.33
CA LYS A 98 0.62 2.09 -11.65
C LYS A 98 0.13 3.23 -12.54
N SER A 99 -1.16 3.56 -12.50
CA SER A 99 -1.69 4.72 -13.21
C SER A 99 -1.10 6.04 -12.68
N GLN A 100 -0.98 6.21 -11.36
CA GLN A 100 -0.36 7.40 -10.77
C GLN A 100 1.11 7.55 -11.15
N GLU A 101 1.86 6.44 -11.22
CA GLU A 101 3.25 6.44 -11.67
C GLU A 101 3.41 6.91 -13.13
N VAL A 102 2.53 6.47 -14.02
CA VAL A 102 2.52 6.92 -15.42
C VAL A 102 2.20 8.41 -15.52
N ILE A 103 1.18 8.88 -14.79
CA ILE A 103 0.80 10.30 -14.80
C ILE A 103 1.96 11.18 -14.31
N ALA A 104 2.60 10.79 -13.21
CA ALA A 104 3.74 11.52 -12.65
C ALA A 104 4.95 11.54 -13.61
N ALA A 105 5.15 10.48 -14.40
CA ALA A 105 6.24 10.42 -15.38
C ALA A 105 6.01 11.29 -16.62
N VAL A 106 4.76 11.59 -16.98
CA VAL A 106 4.40 12.42 -18.14
C VAL A 106 4.42 13.92 -17.81
N GLN A 107 4.49 14.28 -16.53
CA GLN A 107 4.52 15.67 -16.06
C GLN A 107 5.94 16.24 -15.86
N LEU A 108 6.97 15.47 -16.21
CA LEU A 108 8.39 15.85 -16.23
C LEU A 108 8.87 16.07 -17.67
#